data_AF-A0AAD3RCK9-F1
#
_entry.id   AF-A0AAD3RCK9-F1
#
_cell.length_a   1.000
_cell.length_b   1.000
_cell.length_c   1.000
_cell.angle_alpha   90.00
_cell.angle_beta   90.00
_cell.angle_gamma   90.00
#
_symmetry.space_group_name_H-M   'P 1'
#
loop_
_entity.id
_entity.type
_entity.pdbx_description
1 polymer ?
#
loop_
_entity_poly.entity_id
_entity_poly.type
_entity_poly.pdbx_seq_one_letter_code
_entity_poly.pdbx_strand_id
1 'polypeptide(L)'
;MGQGFDRHLFALRYLANSKGQALHSLYTDPAYTAINHNILSTSTLTSPAVSLGGFAPVVPDGFGVGYGVHDDWIGCNVSSYPARNVHEFLQCVHKSLEDIFTVLEGKPLS
;
A
#
# COMPACT_ATOMS: atom_id res chain seq x y z
N MET A 1 -14.64 12.49 2.08
CA MET A 1 -14.49 13.66 2.99
C MET A 1 -13.16 14.41 2.86
N GLY A 2 -12.11 13.91 2.19
CA GLY A 2 -10.91 14.70 1.88
C GLY A 2 -10.07 15.16 3.07
N GLN A 3 -10.22 14.53 4.24
CA GLN A 3 -9.56 14.91 5.50
C GLN A 3 -8.22 14.17 5.73
N GLY A 4 -7.67 13.52 4.71
CA GLY A 4 -6.34 12.91 4.78
C GLY A 4 -5.24 13.97 4.74
N PHE A 5 -4.05 13.65 5.28
CA PHE A 5 -2.98 14.63 5.42
C PHE A 5 -2.05 14.71 4.20
N ASP A 6 -1.84 13.64 3.43
CA ASP A 6 -0.85 13.60 2.34
C ASP A 6 -1.04 14.70 1.31
N ARG A 7 -2.27 14.87 0.82
CA ARG A 7 -2.58 15.89 -0.20
C ARG A 7 -2.50 17.29 0.36
N HIS A 8 -2.84 17.48 1.63
CA HIS A 8 -2.70 18.77 2.31
C HIS A 8 -1.22 19.15 2.45
N LEU A 9 -0.38 18.26 2.98
CA LEU A 9 1.06 18.51 3.12
C LEU A 9 1.75 18.70 1.78
N PHE A 10 1.36 17.92 0.76
CA PHE A 10 1.83 18.10 -0.62
C PHE A 10 1.48 19.48 -1.16
N ALA A 11 0.23 19.95 -0.99
CA ALA A 11 -0.20 21.25 -1.50
C ALA A 11 0.55 22.41 -0.83
N LEU A 12 0.81 22.31 0.48
CA LEU A 12 1.61 23.30 1.21
C LEU A 12 3.07 23.33 0.71
N ARG A 13 3.69 22.17 0.49
CA ARG A 13 5.04 22.06 -0.11
C ARG A 13 5.08 22.68 -1.51
N TYR A 14 4.09 22.35 -2.34
CA TYR A 14 3.96 22.87 -3.69
C TYR A 14 3.82 24.40 -3.69
N LEU A 15 2.98 24.95 -2.81
CA LEU A 15 2.76 26.39 -2.69
C LEU A 15 4.01 27.16 -2.22
N ALA A 16 4.76 26.61 -1.27
CA ALA A 16 6.03 27.20 -0.84
C ALA A 16 7.03 27.25 -2.00
N ASN A 17 7.18 26.13 -2.73
CA ASN A 17 8.03 26.06 -3.92
C ASN A 17 7.58 27.03 -5.01
N SER A 18 6.27 27.10 -5.32
CA SER A 18 5.76 27.97 -6.38
C SER A 18 5.96 29.46 -6.09
N LYS A 19 6.12 29.82 -4.81
CA LYS A 19 6.42 31.18 -4.35
C LYS A 19 7.92 31.44 -4.16
N GLY A 20 8.78 30.47 -4.46
CA GLY A 20 10.23 30.58 -4.21
C GLY A 20 10.59 30.71 -2.73
N GLN A 21 9.73 30.23 -1.83
CA GLN A 21 9.97 30.29 -0.39
C GLN A 21 10.85 29.11 0.06
N ALA A 22 11.60 29.32 1.13
CA ALA A 22 12.30 28.21 1.78
C ALA A 22 11.29 27.17 2.27
N LEU A 23 11.60 25.89 2.05
CA LEU A 23 10.78 24.80 2.55
C LEU A 23 10.85 24.73 4.08
N HIS A 24 9.71 24.49 4.72
CA HIS A 24 9.65 24.20 6.15
C HIS A 24 10.47 22.93 6.47
N SER A 25 11.12 22.91 7.63
CA SER A 25 12.02 21.82 8.06
C SER A 25 11.37 20.44 8.07
N LEU A 26 10.06 20.38 8.28
CA LEU A 26 9.22 19.18 8.13
C LEU A 26 9.49 18.44 6.80
N TYR A 27 9.63 19.15 5.68
CA TYR A 27 9.80 18.52 4.36
C TYR A 27 11.21 18.01 4.09
N THR A 28 12.19 18.42 4.91
CA THR A 28 13.57 17.93 4.86
C THR A 28 13.84 16.86 5.92
N ASP A 29 12.88 16.59 6.80
CA ASP A 29 12.96 15.53 7.78
C ASP A 29 13.04 14.16 7.06
N PRO A 30 14.00 13.29 7.41
CA PRO A 30 14.05 11.92 6.92
C PRO A 30 12.72 11.15 7.07
N ALA A 31 11.93 11.44 8.11
CA ALA A 31 10.61 10.84 8.32
C ALA A 31 9.61 11.23 7.22
N TYR A 32 9.67 12.47 6.71
CA TYR A 32 8.83 12.89 5.59
C TYR A 32 9.23 12.17 4.30
N THR A 33 10.52 11.94 4.07
CA THR A 33 10.96 11.10 2.95
C THR A 33 10.46 9.67 3.10
N ALA A 34 10.62 9.07 4.29
CA ALA A 34 10.22 7.70 4.57
C ALA A 34 8.71 7.46 4.39
N ILE A 35 7.86 8.36 4.90
CA ILE A 35 6.40 8.20 4.75
C ILE A 35 5.92 8.32 3.30
N ASN A 36 6.68 9.00 2.43
CA ASN A 36 6.38 9.09 1.00
C ASN A 36 7.05 7.98 0.17
N HIS A 37 7.93 7.17 0.77
CA HIS A 37 8.58 6.02 0.14
C HIS A 37 7.73 4.75 0.36
N ASN A 38 6.70 4.59 -0.47
CA ASN A 38 5.66 3.58 -0.29
C ASN A 38 6.13 2.17 -0.70
N ILE A 39 6.77 1.44 0.23
CA ILE A 39 7.18 0.04 0.02
C ILE A 39 5.97 -0.87 -0.23
N LEU A 40 4.85 -0.64 0.48
CA LEU A 40 3.59 -1.36 0.26
C LEU A 40 2.59 -0.40 -0.38
N SER A 41 2.52 -0.41 -1.71
CA SER A 41 1.51 0.34 -2.45
C SER A 41 0.33 -0.57 -2.79
N THR A 42 -0.88 -0.19 -2.38
CA THR A 42 -2.07 -1.05 -2.51
C THR A 42 -3.19 -0.35 -3.27
N SER A 43 -3.98 -1.14 -4.00
CA SER A 43 -5.21 -0.66 -4.63
C SER A 43 -6.23 -1.78 -4.68
N THR A 44 -7.49 -1.44 -4.40
CA THR A 44 -8.60 -2.37 -4.53
C THR A 44 -9.42 -2.07 -5.77
N LEU A 45 -9.97 -3.12 -6.38
CA LEU A 45 -10.87 -2.99 -7.51
C LEU A 45 -11.96 -4.05 -7.41
N THR A 46 -13.16 -3.62 -7.04
CA THR A 46 -14.33 -4.49 -6.93
C THR A 46 -15.33 -4.12 -8.03
N SER A 47 -15.50 -5.01 -9.01
CA SER A 47 -16.49 -4.87 -10.07
C SER A 47 -16.78 -6.25 -10.68
N PRO A 48 -18.04 -6.59 -10.98
CA PRO A 48 -18.36 -7.85 -11.67
C PRO A 48 -17.77 -7.93 -13.09
N ALA A 49 -17.36 -6.80 -13.66
CA ALA A 49 -16.71 -6.74 -14.98
C ALA A 49 -15.19 -6.96 -14.92
N VAL A 50 -14.60 -7.09 -13.72
CA VAL A 50 -13.15 -7.17 -13.53
C VAL A 50 -12.77 -8.51 -12.94
N SER A 51 -11.95 -9.27 -13.66
CA SER A 51 -11.38 -10.53 -13.16
C SER A 51 -10.10 -10.32 -12.33
N LEU A 52 -9.27 -9.34 -12.72
CA LEU A 52 -7.99 -9.06 -12.08
C LEU A 52 -7.52 -7.63 -12.41
N GLY A 53 -6.85 -6.98 -11.46
CA GLY A 53 -6.12 -5.73 -11.67
C GLY A 53 -4.67 -5.89 -11.21
N GLY A 54 -3.77 -5.04 -11.70
CA GLY A 54 -2.37 -5.07 -11.30
C GLY A 54 -1.62 -3.82 -11.71
N PHE A 55 -0.58 -3.50 -10.96
CA PHE A 55 0.34 -2.39 -11.22
C PHE A 55 1.72 -2.74 -10.67
N ALA A 56 2.78 -2.15 -11.23
CA ALA A 56 4.16 -2.32 -10.75
C ALA A 56 4.38 -1.58 -9.41
N PRO A 57 5.41 -1.93 -8.61
CA PRO A 57 5.75 -1.16 -7.41
C PRO A 57 6.06 0.30 -7.74
N VAL A 58 5.78 1.21 -6.80
CA VAL A 58 6.05 2.65 -6.95
C VAL A 58 7.47 3.05 -6.52
N VAL A 59 8.22 2.11 -5.92
CA VAL A 59 9.61 2.26 -5.51
C VAL A 59 10.41 0.99 -5.85
N PRO A 60 11.74 1.07 -6.08
CA PRO A 60 12.55 -0.08 -6.50
C PRO A 60 12.57 -1.27 -5.54
N ASP A 61 12.39 -1.00 -4.24
CA ASP A 61 12.35 -2.00 -3.17
C ASP A 61 10.92 -2.24 -2.65
N GLY A 62 9.91 -2.02 -3.48
CA GLY A 62 8.50 -2.12 -3.09
C GLY A 62 7.74 -3.32 -3.66
N PHE A 63 6.48 -3.40 -3.25
CA PHE A 63 5.43 -4.24 -3.81
C PHE A 63 4.31 -3.37 -4.38
N GLY A 64 3.76 -3.78 -5.52
CA GLY A 64 2.45 -3.33 -5.99
C GLY A 64 1.40 -4.39 -5.69
N VAL A 65 0.40 -4.08 -4.87
CA VAL A 65 -0.61 -5.04 -4.39
C VAL A 65 -1.99 -4.63 -4.88
N GLY A 66 -2.46 -5.30 -5.93
CA GLY A 66 -3.86 -5.26 -6.35
C GLY A 66 -4.67 -6.30 -5.58
N TYR A 67 -5.81 -5.94 -5.00
CA TYR A 67 -6.64 -6.90 -4.26
C TYR A 67 -8.14 -6.70 -4.44
N GLY A 68 -8.90 -7.78 -4.27
CA GLY A 68 -10.37 -7.78 -4.27
C GLY A 68 -10.88 -8.63 -3.11
N VAL A 69 -11.84 -8.08 -2.36
CA VAL A 69 -12.60 -8.84 -1.35
C VAL A 69 -13.97 -9.10 -1.94
N HIS A 70 -14.27 -10.37 -2.18
CA HIS A 70 -15.53 -10.86 -2.72
C HIS A 70 -16.35 -11.52 -1.60
N ASP A 71 -17.59 -11.88 -1.91
CA ASP A 71 -18.52 -12.44 -0.91
C ASP A 71 -17.95 -13.69 -0.22
N ASP A 72 -17.28 -14.57 -0.99
CA ASP A 72 -16.80 -15.87 -0.50
C ASP A 72 -15.27 -16.04 -0.53
N TRP A 73 -14.52 -15.07 -1.05
CA TRP A 73 -13.06 -15.21 -1.22
C TRP A 73 -12.33 -13.88 -1.34
N ILE A 74 -11.01 -13.91 -1.14
CA ILE A 74 -10.12 -12.75 -1.27
C ILE A 74 -9.08 -13.05 -2.36
N GLY A 75 -8.94 -12.14 -3.32
CA GLY A 75 -7.95 -12.21 -4.39
C GLY A 75 -6.82 -11.20 -4.19
N CYS A 76 -5.58 -11.63 -4.43
CA CYS A 76 -4.39 -10.78 -4.40
C CYS A 76 -3.53 -11.00 -5.65
N ASN A 77 -3.17 -9.90 -6.32
CA ASN A 77 -2.20 -9.86 -7.41
C ASN A 77 -1.05 -8.95 -7.00
N VAL A 78 0.15 -9.51 -6.88
CA VAL A 78 1.31 -8.82 -6.33
C VAL A 78 2.44 -8.77 -7.35
N SER A 79 3.03 -7.59 -7.51
CA SER A 79 4.21 -7.36 -8.33
C SER A 79 5.39 -6.92 -7.48
N SER A 80 6.61 -7.22 -7.93
CA SER A 80 7.83 -6.67 -7.38
C SER A 80 8.92 -6.48 -8.42
N TYR A 81 9.93 -5.68 -8.08
CA TYR A 81 11.25 -5.72 -8.72
C TYR A 81 12.15 -6.76 -8.02
N PRO A 82 13.35 -7.08 -8.56
CA PRO A 82 14.23 -8.14 -8.02
C PRO A 82 14.63 -8.00 -6.55
N ALA A 83 14.51 -6.81 -5.96
CA ALA A 83 14.82 -6.56 -4.55
C ALA A 83 13.82 -7.20 -3.57
N ARG A 84 12.70 -7.76 -4.06
CA ARG A 84 11.63 -8.34 -3.22
C ARG A 84 11.12 -9.65 -3.80
N ASN A 85 10.62 -10.52 -2.93
CA ASN A 85 10.11 -11.84 -3.26
C ASN A 85 8.57 -11.87 -3.24
N VAL A 86 7.93 -11.87 -4.41
CA VAL A 86 6.47 -11.96 -4.52
C VAL A 86 5.92 -13.28 -3.97
N HIS A 87 6.61 -14.39 -4.22
CA HIS A 87 6.11 -15.71 -3.85
C HIS A 87 6.04 -15.87 -2.33
N GLU A 88 7.12 -15.52 -1.64
CA GLU A 88 7.18 -15.53 -0.18
C GLU A 88 6.16 -14.53 0.43
N PHE A 89 6.04 -13.33 -0.15
CA PHE A 89 5.04 -12.37 0.31
C PHE A 89 3.62 -12.92 0.21
N LEU A 90 3.26 -13.57 -0.90
CA LEU A 90 1.94 -14.21 -1.06
C LEU A 90 1.72 -15.38 -0.09
N GLN A 91 2.76 -16.16 0.23
CA GLN A 91 2.69 -17.19 1.26
C GLN A 91 2.40 -16.57 2.64
N CYS A 92 3.07 -15.48 2.99
CA CYS A 92 2.81 -14.75 4.23
C CYS A 92 1.41 -14.15 4.27
N VAL A 93 0.91 -13.58 3.16
CA VAL A 93 -0.46 -13.07 3.05
C VAL A 93 -1.47 -14.18 3.28
N HIS A 94 -1.30 -15.33 2.62
CA HIS A 94 -2.18 -16.49 2.78
C HIS A 94 -2.20 -16.97 4.24
N LYS A 95 -1.02 -17.16 4.86
CA LYS A 95 -0.93 -17.58 6.26
C LYS A 95 -1.56 -16.55 7.20
N SER A 96 -1.34 -15.25 6.95
CA SER A 96 -1.93 -14.18 7.76
C SER A 96 -3.45 -14.17 7.67
N LEU A 97 -4.02 -14.41 6.49
CA LEU A 97 -5.47 -14.54 6.31
C LEU A 97 -6.00 -15.77 7.05
N GLU A 98 -5.37 -16.94 6.90
CA GLU A 98 -5.72 -18.15 7.65
C GLU A 98 -5.71 -17.92 9.17
N ASP A 99 -4.70 -17.22 9.69
CA ASP A 99 -4.59 -16.89 11.11
C ASP A 99 -5.72 -15.94 11.56
N ILE A 100 -6.04 -14.92 10.75
CA ILE A 100 -7.17 -14.03 11.01
C ILE A 100 -8.49 -14.81 11.07
N PHE A 101 -8.75 -15.68 10.10
CA PHE A 101 -9.96 -16.50 10.07
C PHE A 101 -10.01 -17.48 11.26
N THR A 102 -8.90 -18.12 11.59
CA THR A 102 -8.78 -19.01 12.76
C THR A 102 -9.16 -18.29 14.06
N VAL A 103 -8.67 -17.06 14.25
CA VAL A 103 -9.01 -16.23 15.42
C VAL A 103 -10.49 -15.83 15.42
N LEU A 104 -11.04 -15.44 14.26
CA LEU A 104 -12.46 -15.08 14.13
C LEU A 104 -13.40 -16.28 14.40
N GLU A 105 -12.94 -17.50 14.13
CA GLU A 105 -13.64 -18.75 14.46
C GLU A 105 -13.47 -19.17 15.93
N GLY A 106 -12.71 -18.44 16.74
CA GLY A 106 -12.49 -18.73 18.15
C GLY A 106 -11.52 -19.90 18.41
N LYS A 107 -10.72 -20.28 17.42
CA LYS A 107 -9.72 -21.34 17.53
C LYS A 107 -8.35 -20.76 17.96
N PRO A 108 -7.52 -21.52 18.70
CA PRO A 108 -6.16 -21.09 18.99
C PRO A 108 -5.28 -21.12 17.73
N LEU A 109 -4.34 -20.19 17.62
CA LEU A 109 -3.30 -20.23 16.59
C LEU A 109 -2.32 -21.37 16.89
N SER A 110 -1.99 -22.16 15.87
CA SER A 110 -0.96 -23.21 15.91
C SER A 110 0.43 -22.67 15.58
#